data_AF-A0AAE0HLV3-F1
#
_entry.id   AF-A0AAE0HLV3-F1
#
_cell.length_a   1.000
_cell.length_b   1.000
_cell.length_c   1.000
_cell.angle_alpha   90.00
_cell.angle_beta   90.00
_cell.angle_gamma   90.00
#
_symmetry.space_group_name_H-M   'P 1'
#
loop_
_entity.id
_entity.type
_entity.pdbx_description
1 polymer ?
#
loop_
_entity_poly.entity_id
_entity_poly.type
_entity_poly.pdbx_seq_one_letter_code
_entity_poly.pdbx_strand_id
1 'polypeptide(L)'
;MSMPQLRRCRELHGNPKSACRNKNKARRYLVGKFTKALAFSLSLFNGRAAAFHFAPSDVPVNSTTNVTTVDPQNDSTPIQLTVVNSCGESIWPGIVTQNGIAPAAGGYKLTPGTSRMMFVSADWAGRIWGRTNCSFNSDGSGPSTFNGVNGHGAACLTGDCLGKLNYEFAGQVPTTLAEFTLQGGDANDQTFYDISLVDGYNLPLAIIYHPAPNTTWIPPNLTNCACIASAGYLTPSSSTSIHPSPDPAALNTNNTYPMPYEPLQTNSTIQTWCPLYLQQSPPHNKPEEEEPQEPIEPGTSPSPNSTTTTTTTTPPPTFHPCLSPCSATRDPAACCTGPYSTPETCSPTLYARRAKRVCPDAYSFAYDDRASTFVVPAGGGWEVRFCPRGRSTDILRAFGDEVRAVGAGRGLSEEGWGRIS
;
A
#
# COMPACT_ATOMS: atom_id res chain seq x y z
N MET A 1 42.27 -61.95 8.24
CA MET A 1 42.19 -63.11 7.33
C MET A 1 42.50 -62.63 5.91
N SER A 2 43.53 -63.24 5.31
CA SER A 2 43.96 -63.23 3.90
C SER A 2 44.35 -61.93 3.18
N MET A 3 45.46 -62.06 2.46
CA MET A 3 46.29 -61.10 1.71
C MET A 3 45.85 -60.90 0.22
N PRO A 4 46.52 -60.00 -0.55
CA PRO A 4 46.04 -59.28 -1.74
C PRO A 4 46.73 -59.69 -3.07
N GLN A 5 46.41 -59.02 -4.20
CA GLN A 5 47.30 -58.95 -5.38
C GLN A 5 47.18 -57.62 -6.17
N LEU A 6 48.35 -57.00 -6.39
CA LEU A 6 48.68 -55.89 -7.30
C LEU A 6 48.73 -56.35 -8.77
N ARG A 7 48.62 -55.38 -9.70
CA ARG A 7 49.34 -55.24 -11.00
C ARG A 7 48.91 -53.90 -11.65
N ARG A 8 49.72 -53.07 -12.31
CA ARG A 8 51.16 -52.95 -12.57
C ARG A 8 51.33 -51.59 -13.30
N CYS A 9 52.25 -50.71 -12.88
CA CYS A 9 52.71 -49.57 -13.69
C CYS A 9 53.85 -50.02 -14.62
N ARG A 10 53.93 -49.45 -15.83
CA ARG A 10 55.06 -49.60 -16.76
C ARG A 10 55.44 -48.21 -17.30
N GLU A 11 56.67 -47.82 -17.05
CA GLU A 11 57.33 -46.59 -17.51
C GLU A 11 57.76 -46.68 -18.98
N LEU A 12 57.84 -45.54 -19.68
CA LEU A 12 58.80 -45.30 -20.78
C LEU A 12 59.25 -43.83 -20.83
N HIS A 13 60.57 -43.69 -20.72
CA HIS A 13 61.54 -42.60 -20.89
C HIS A 13 61.23 -41.30 -21.68
N GLY A 14 61.75 -40.18 -21.15
CA GLY A 14 62.12 -38.93 -21.85
C GLY A 14 62.61 -37.81 -20.89
N ASN A 15 63.91 -37.51 -20.87
CA ASN A 15 64.67 -36.64 -19.92
C ASN A 15 65.02 -35.25 -20.54
N PRO A 16 65.83 -34.34 -19.93
CA PRO A 16 65.71 -33.47 -18.74
C PRO A 16 65.81 -31.94 -19.02
N LYS A 17 65.49 -31.10 -18.01
CA LYS A 17 66.11 -29.80 -17.58
C LYS A 17 65.02 -28.94 -16.93
N SER A 18 65.16 -28.24 -15.80
CA SER A 18 66.21 -28.05 -14.80
C SER A 18 65.55 -27.38 -13.59
N ALA A 19 66.04 -27.68 -12.39
CA ALA A 19 65.60 -27.13 -11.11
C ALA A 19 65.77 -25.60 -10.99
N CYS A 20 64.86 -24.92 -10.28
CA CYS A 20 65.23 -23.94 -9.26
C CYS A 20 64.06 -23.57 -8.34
N ARG A 21 64.43 -23.16 -7.14
CA ARG A 21 63.68 -23.09 -5.89
C ARG A 21 62.83 -21.81 -5.75
N ASN A 22 61.74 -21.94 -4.99
CA ASN A 22 61.17 -21.00 -4.02
C ASN A 22 60.32 -19.77 -4.45
N LYS A 23 59.16 -19.72 -3.76
CA LYS A 23 58.39 -18.58 -3.24
C LYS A 23 57.62 -17.66 -4.20
N ASN A 24 56.31 -17.66 -3.92
CA ASN A 24 55.28 -16.66 -4.21
C ASN A 24 54.69 -16.61 -5.63
N LYS A 25 53.35 -16.64 -5.62
CA LYS A 25 52.36 -16.12 -6.59
C LYS A 25 51.70 -17.13 -7.56
N ALA A 26 50.37 -17.19 -7.40
CA ALA A 26 49.32 -17.32 -8.43
C ALA A 26 48.68 -18.70 -8.75
N ARG A 27 47.41 -18.79 -8.31
CA ARG A 27 46.16 -19.17 -9.03
C ARG A 27 45.87 -20.64 -9.42
N ARG A 28 44.71 -21.08 -8.92
CA ARG A 28 43.52 -21.63 -9.63
C ARG A 28 43.72 -22.74 -10.67
N TYR A 29 43.02 -23.85 -10.47
CA TYR A 29 42.20 -24.55 -11.49
C TYR A 29 41.00 -25.19 -10.76
N LEU A 30 39.75 -24.70 -10.82
CA LEU A 30 38.71 -24.69 -11.89
C LEU A 30 38.13 -26.06 -12.25
N VAL A 31 36.90 -26.35 -11.81
CA VAL A 31 35.71 -26.82 -12.57
C VAL A 31 34.49 -26.57 -11.64
N GLY A 32 33.37 -25.93 -11.98
CA GLY A 32 32.91 -25.29 -13.20
C GLY A 32 31.65 -24.43 -12.92
N LYS A 33 31.67 -23.21 -13.48
CA LYS A 33 30.60 -22.40 -14.07
C LYS A 33 29.13 -22.62 -13.64
N PHE A 34 28.59 -21.64 -12.92
CA PHE A 34 27.38 -20.91 -13.33
C PHE A 34 27.55 -19.41 -13.01
N THR A 35 28.00 -18.67 -14.02
CA THR A 35 27.93 -17.22 -14.11
C THR A 35 26.48 -16.82 -14.33
N LYS A 36 25.92 -16.01 -13.43
CA LYS A 36 25.01 -14.88 -13.71
C LYS A 36 24.74 -14.15 -12.39
N ALA A 37 25.72 -13.33 -11.97
CA ALA A 37 25.36 -12.14 -11.23
C ALA A 37 24.66 -11.24 -12.26
N LEU A 38 23.32 -11.21 -12.23
CA LEU A 38 22.60 -10.14 -12.90
C LEU A 38 22.92 -8.88 -12.11
N ALA A 39 23.90 -8.13 -12.59
CA ALA A 39 23.85 -6.69 -12.46
C ALA A 39 22.49 -6.27 -13.05
N PHE A 40 21.53 -5.96 -12.17
CA PHE A 40 20.34 -5.27 -12.63
C PHE A 40 20.82 -3.93 -13.15
N SER A 41 20.62 -3.73 -14.45
CA SER A 41 20.96 -2.50 -15.13
C SER A 41 20.33 -1.35 -14.34
N LEU A 42 21.16 -0.44 -13.86
CA LEU A 42 20.77 0.95 -13.66
C LEU A 42 20.30 1.42 -15.04
N SER A 43 19.02 1.25 -15.34
CA SER A 43 18.42 1.92 -16.48
C SER A 43 18.29 3.37 -16.06
N LEU A 44 19.29 4.15 -16.45
CA LEU A 44 19.20 5.58 -16.71
C LEU A 44 18.01 5.81 -17.65
N PHE A 45 16.80 5.90 -17.10
CA PHE A 45 15.66 6.47 -17.78
C PHE A 45 15.42 7.84 -17.17
N ASN A 46 15.74 8.86 -17.95
CA ASN A 46 15.42 10.26 -17.75
C ASN A 46 14.16 10.48 -16.89
N GLY A 47 14.34 10.97 -15.66
CA GLY A 47 13.37 11.78 -14.92
C GLY A 47 11.90 11.32 -14.92
N ARG A 48 11.62 10.02 -14.85
CA ARG A 48 10.25 9.50 -14.68
C ARG A 48 10.18 8.72 -13.38
N ALA A 49 9.32 9.17 -12.48
CA ALA A 49 8.93 8.45 -11.28
C ALA A 49 8.35 7.09 -11.70
N ALA A 50 9.18 6.05 -11.68
CA ALA A 50 8.70 4.69 -11.73
C ALA A 50 8.06 4.41 -10.38
N ALA A 51 6.77 4.06 -10.37
CA ALA A 51 6.15 3.44 -9.21
C ALA A 51 7.07 2.29 -8.78
N PHE A 52 7.56 2.30 -7.54
CA PHE A 52 8.30 1.18 -6.95
C PHE A 52 7.30 0.03 -6.69
N HIS A 53 6.75 -0.54 -7.76
CA HIS A 53 5.96 -1.74 -7.74
C HIS A 53 6.89 -2.95 -7.77
N PHE A 54 7.38 -3.33 -6.59
CA PHE A 54 7.86 -4.69 -6.40
C PHE A 54 6.64 -5.62 -6.40
N ALA A 55 6.61 -6.56 -7.34
CA ALA A 55 5.67 -7.67 -7.34
C ALA A 55 5.64 -8.36 -5.97
N PRO A 56 4.51 -8.98 -5.54
CA PRO A 56 4.47 -9.76 -4.31
C PRO A 56 5.34 -11.01 -4.50
N SER A 57 6.62 -10.90 -4.19
CA SER A 57 7.56 -12.01 -4.22
C SER A 57 8.67 -11.73 -3.22
N ASP A 58 8.50 -12.30 -2.02
CA ASP A 58 9.56 -12.86 -1.18
C ASP A 58 10.87 -12.05 -1.09
N VAL A 59 10.81 -10.78 -0.68
CA VAL A 59 12.02 -10.10 -0.17
C VAL A 59 12.16 -10.48 1.30
N PRO A 60 13.19 -11.25 1.71
CA PRO A 60 13.48 -11.45 3.11
C PRO A 60 14.03 -10.14 3.65
N VAL A 61 13.26 -9.45 4.49
CA VAL A 61 13.81 -8.39 5.33
C VAL A 61 14.77 -9.06 6.30
N ASN A 62 16.06 -8.70 6.24
CA ASN A 62 17.08 -9.31 7.07
C ASN A 62 16.79 -9.02 8.55
N SER A 63 16.20 -10.01 9.23
CA SER A 63 15.83 -9.97 10.64
C SER A 63 17.10 -10.04 11.48
N THR A 64 17.71 -8.88 11.74
CA THR A 64 18.65 -8.64 12.86
C THR A 64 18.96 -7.15 13.09
N THR A 65 18.29 -6.21 12.43
CA THR A 65 18.50 -4.79 12.72
C THR A 65 17.84 -4.45 14.06
N ASN A 66 18.66 -4.30 15.10
CA ASN A 66 18.30 -3.56 16.30
C ASN A 66 17.54 -2.30 15.87
N VAL A 67 16.31 -2.12 16.34
CA VAL A 67 15.51 -0.91 16.11
C VAL A 67 16.28 0.26 16.72
N THR A 68 17.12 0.91 15.92
CA THR A 68 17.75 2.17 16.29
C THR A 68 16.67 3.23 16.22
N THR A 69 15.99 3.46 17.33
CA THR A 69 15.13 4.63 17.50
C THR A 69 15.96 5.87 17.23
N VAL A 70 15.40 6.86 16.53
CA VAL A 70 16.08 8.13 16.24
C VAL A 70 16.65 8.72 17.55
N ASP A 71 17.98 8.80 17.63
CA ASP A 71 18.71 9.58 18.63
C ASP A 71 18.81 11.03 18.10
N PRO A 72 18.35 12.05 18.85
CA PRO A 72 18.39 13.45 18.41
C PRO A 72 19.77 14.01 18.06
N GLN A 73 20.87 13.28 18.31
CA GLN A 73 22.22 13.84 18.26
C GLN A 73 23.10 13.41 17.07
N ASN A 74 22.64 12.57 16.13
CA ASN A 74 23.50 12.24 14.98
C ASN A 74 22.69 11.90 13.72
N ASP A 75 22.72 12.82 12.77
CA ASP A 75 22.26 12.74 11.36
C ASP A 75 20.78 13.04 11.06
N SER A 76 20.55 14.07 10.24
CA SER A 76 19.28 14.59 9.71
C SER A 76 18.18 14.94 10.74
N THR A 77 17.57 16.12 10.64
CA THR A 77 16.38 16.45 11.44
C THR A 77 15.27 15.43 11.18
N PRO A 78 14.80 14.69 12.20
CA PRO A 78 13.80 13.65 12.00
C PRO A 78 12.49 14.21 11.45
N ILE A 79 11.87 13.47 10.55
CA ILE A 79 10.60 13.84 9.94
C ILE A 79 9.46 13.32 10.83
N GLN A 80 8.57 14.22 11.21
CA GLN A 80 7.37 13.86 11.96
C GLN A 80 6.43 13.05 11.08
N LEU A 81 5.99 11.89 11.58
CA LEU A 81 4.98 11.05 10.96
C LEU A 81 3.86 10.77 11.96
N THR A 82 2.66 11.26 11.68
CA THR A 82 1.49 11.13 12.55
C THR A 82 0.49 10.17 11.92
N VAL A 83 -0.01 9.21 12.69
CA VAL A 83 -1.09 8.33 12.23
C VAL A 83 -2.33 8.60 13.04
N VAL A 84 -3.45 8.87 12.37
CA VAL A 84 -4.72 9.28 12.98
C VAL A 84 -5.82 8.26 12.65
N ASN A 85 -6.57 7.83 13.66
CA ASN A 85 -7.78 7.04 13.48
C ASN A 85 -9.03 7.92 13.58
N SER A 86 -9.63 8.27 12.44
CA SER A 86 -10.93 8.95 12.38
C SER A 86 -12.10 7.98 12.10
N CYS A 87 -11.85 6.67 12.13
CA CYS A 87 -12.87 5.65 11.97
C CYS A 87 -13.76 5.56 13.23
N GLY A 88 -14.97 5.04 13.07
CA GLY A 88 -15.85 4.71 14.21
C GLY A 88 -15.37 3.51 15.05
N GLU A 89 -14.40 2.75 14.53
CA GLU A 89 -13.89 1.53 15.13
C GLU A 89 -12.39 1.62 15.41
N SER A 90 -11.88 0.71 16.25
CA SER A 90 -10.44 0.57 16.44
C SER A 90 -9.78 0.05 15.16
N ILE A 91 -8.59 0.58 14.86
CA ILE A 91 -7.73 0.09 13.79
C ILE A 91 -6.37 -0.28 14.36
N TRP A 92 -5.62 -1.08 13.62
CA TRP A 92 -4.24 -1.40 13.93
C TRP A 92 -3.36 -1.01 12.75
N PRO A 93 -2.77 0.19 12.74
CA PRO A 93 -1.86 0.56 11.65
C PRO A 93 -0.71 -0.45 11.56
N GLY A 94 -0.30 -0.74 10.33
CA GLY A 94 0.94 -1.42 9.99
C GLY A 94 1.84 -0.45 9.24
N ILE A 95 3.13 -0.47 9.54
CA ILE A 95 4.14 0.36 8.90
C ILE A 95 5.31 -0.51 8.52
N VAL A 96 5.68 -0.52 7.24
CA VAL A 96 6.89 -1.19 6.77
C VAL A 96 7.89 -0.15 6.29
N THR A 97 9.13 -0.30 6.74
CA THR A 97 10.26 0.55 6.31
C THR A 97 11.07 -0.20 5.25
N GLN A 98 11.26 0.43 4.11
CA GLN A 98 12.02 -0.09 2.97
C GLN A 98 13.41 0.57 2.87
N ASN A 99 13.51 1.84 3.25
CA ASN A 99 14.77 2.59 3.36
C ASN A 99 14.73 3.54 4.57
N GLY A 100 15.90 3.92 5.08
CA GLY A 100 16.05 4.84 6.21
C GLY A 100 15.76 4.20 7.57
N ILE A 101 15.59 5.05 8.59
CA ILE A 101 15.33 4.68 9.98
C ILE A 101 13.82 4.60 10.21
N ALA A 102 13.37 3.41 10.63
CA ALA A 102 11.98 3.12 10.94
C ALA A 102 11.44 3.89 12.15
N PRO A 103 10.12 4.08 12.26
CA PRO A 103 9.52 4.63 13.47
C PRO A 103 9.65 3.67 14.66
N ALA A 104 9.52 4.22 15.87
CA ALA A 104 9.68 3.46 17.13
C ALA A 104 8.72 2.27 17.28
N ALA A 105 7.61 2.23 16.53
CA ALA A 105 6.72 1.07 16.46
C ALA A 105 6.14 0.97 15.05
N GLY A 106 6.22 -0.19 14.41
CA GLY A 106 5.55 -0.40 13.12
C GLY A 106 4.25 -1.21 13.19
N GLY A 107 3.74 -1.46 14.39
CA GLY A 107 2.37 -1.91 14.59
C GLY A 107 1.84 -1.57 15.97
N TYR A 108 0.61 -1.09 16.06
CA TYR A 108 -0.03 -0.70 17.32
C TYR A 108 -1.53 -0.56 17.14
N LYS A 109 -2.29 -0.51 18.24
CA LYS A 109 -3.72 -0.21 18.24
C LYS A 109 -3.94 1.30 18.30
N LEU A 110 -4.88 1.81 17.51
CA LEU A 110 -5.47 3.14 17.67
C LEU A 110 -6.97 3.00 17.89
N THR A 111 -7.47 3.52 19.01
CA THR A 111 -8.91 3.62 19.26
C THR A 111 -9.52 4.80 18.48
N PRO A 112 -10.84 4.83 18.25
CA PRO A 112 -11.51 5.93 17.56
C PRO A 112 -11.11 7.31 18.09
N GLY A 113 -10.80 8.24 17.20
CA GLY A 113 -10.44 9.63 17.52
C GLY A 113 -9.03 9.83 18.07
N THR A 114 -8.22 8.77 18.19
CA THR A 114 -6.84 8.88 18.71
C THR A 114 -5.82 8.99 17.58
N SER A 115 -4.65 9.50 17.92
CA SER A 115 -3.51 9.61 17.03
C SER A 115 -2.23 9.17 17.72
N ARG A 116 -1.22 8.82 16.92
CA ARG A 116 0.15 8.57 17.40
C ARG A 116 1.12 9.32 16.52
N MET A 117 1.90 10.20 17.15
CA MET A 117 3.03 10.87 16.53
C MET A 117 4.28 9.99 16.70
N MET A 118 5.05 9.88 15.64
CA MET A 118 6.33 9.18 15.59
C MET A 118 7.30 9.97 14.70
N PHE A 119 8.53 9.48 14.62
CA PHE A 119 9.59 10.07 13.81
C PHE A 119 10.23 9.02 12.93
N VAL A 120 10.63 9.43 11.73
CA VAL A 120 11.43 8.65 10.78
C VAL A 120 12.62 9.49 10.32
N SER A 121 13.65 8.87 9.73
CA SER A 121 14.76 9.64 9.14
C SER A 121 14.32 10.42 7.90
N ALA A 122 15.09 11.44 7.51
CA ALA A 122 14.80 12.25 6.33
C ALA A 122 14.81 11.45 5.02
N ASP A 123 15.57 10.35 4.95
CA ASP A 123 15.67 9.45 3.80
C ASP A 123 14.68 8.27 3.84
N TRP A 124 13.71 8.31 4.76
CA TRP A 124 12.78 7.21 4.95
C TRP A 124 11.93 6.94 3.70
N ALA A 125 11.84 5.67 3.33
CA ALA A 125 10.88 5.18 2.35
C ALA A 125 10.13 4.00 2.97
N GLY A 126 8.82 3.96 2.76
CA GLY A 126 7.99 2.93 3.37
C GLY A 126 6.51 3.06 3.05
N ARG A 127 5.74 2.16 3.65
CA ARG A 127 4.30 2.06 3.42
C ARG A 127 3.55 1.97 4.74
N ILE A 128 2.36 2.55 4.76
CA ILE A 128 1.46 2.58 5.91
C ILE A 128 0.09 2.09 5.48
N TRP A 129 -0.51 1.17 6.23
CA TRP A 129 -1.86 0.66 5.98
C TRP A 129 -2.61 0.45 7.30
N GLY A 130 -3.93 0.32 7.21
CA GLY A 130 -4.79 0.09 8.37
C GLY A 130 -5.30 -1.34 8.39
N ARG A 131 -5.24 -1.99 9.55
CA ARG A 131 -5.83 -3.32 9.78
C ARG A 131 -7.11 -3.21 10.57
N THR A 132 -8.07 -4.07 10.26
CA THR A 132 -9.41 -4.04 10.88
C THR A 132 -9.72 -5.34 11.62
N ASN A 133 -10.55 -5.22 12.65
CA ASN A 133 -11.07 -6.32 13.44
C ASN A 133 -9.96 -7.30 13.90
N CYS A 134 -8.92 -6.75 14.53
CA CYS A 134 -7.77 -7.54 14.96
C CYS A 134 -7.89 -8.05 16.39
N SER A 135 -7.34 -9.23 16.65
CA SER A 135 -7.19 -9.80 17.98
C SER A 135 -5.85 -10.53 18.12
N PHE A 136 -5.00 -10.02 19.02
CA PHE A 136 -3.64 -10.53 19.25
C PHE A 136 -3.50 -11.15 20.64
N ASN A 137 -2.53 -12.05 20.82
CA ASN A 137 -2.06 -12.47 22.13
C ASN A 137 -1.42 -11.30 22.90
N SER A 138 -1.11 -11.49 24.19
CA SER A 138 -0.70 -10.40 25.09
C SER A 138 0.62 -9.72 24.70
N ASP A 139 1.55 -10.44 24.06
CA ASP A 139 2.82 -9.90 23.60
C ASP A 139 2.79 -9.43 22.14
N GLY A 140 1.68 -9.65 21.43
CA GLY A 140 1.51 -9.28 20.03
C GLY A 140 2.31 -10.14 19.05
N SER A 141 2.89 -11.26 19.48
CA SER A 141 3.66 -12.16 18.61
C SER A 141 2.80 -13.03 17.70
N GLY A 142 1.48 -13.05 17.93
CA GLY A 142 0.55 -13.87 17.18
C GLY A 142 -0.91 -13.53 17.45
N PRO A 143 -1.83 -14.25 16.79
CA PRO A 143 -3.26 -14.08 17.02
C PRO A 143 -3.66 -14.48 18.44
N SER A 144 -4.75 -13.91 18.95
CA SER A 144 -5.30 -14.32 20.24
C SER A 144 -5.97 -15.68 20.15
N THR A 145 -6.20 -16.35 21.29
CA THR A 145 -7.02 -17.57 21.35
C THR A 145 -8.52 -17.29 21.15
N PHE A 146 -8.94 -16.03 21.17
CA PHE A 146 -10.33 -15.61 21.03
C PHE A 146 -10.72 -15.22 19.60
N ASN A 147 -9.79 -15.33 18.64
CA ASN A 147 -9.99 -14.93 17.24
C ASN A 147 -10.73 -15.99 16.38
N GLY A 148 -11.24 -17.07 16.99
CA GLY A 148 -11.95 -18.15 16.29
C GLY A 148 -11.06 -19.23 15.66
N VAL A 149 -9.74 -19.07 15.69
CA VAL A 149 -8.76 -20.06 15.18
C VAL A 149 -7.69 -20.40 16.23
N ASN A 150 -7.98 -20.16 17.51
CA ASN A 150 -7.19 -20.59 18.67
C ASN A 150 -5.69 -20.20 18.63
N GLY A 151 -5.38 -18.97 18.24
CA GLY A 151 -4.01 -18.47 18.18
C GLY A 151 -3.22 -18.84 16.92
N HIS A 152 -3.90 -19.33 15.88
CA HIS A 152 -3.31 -19.63 14.58
C HIS A 152 -3.82 -18.69 13.48
N GLY A 153 -3.18 -18.68 12.31
CA GLY A 153 -3.66 -17.96 11.13
C GLY A 153 -3.60 -16.44 11.25
N ALA A 154 -4.61 -15.76 10.68
CA ALA A 154 -4.70 -14.31 10.70
C ALA A 154 -5.19 -13.78 12.05
N ALA A 155 -4.61 -12.69 12.51
CA ALA A 155 -5.07 -11.94 13.67
C ALA A 155 -6.11 -10.88 13.29
N CYS A 156 -6.09 -10.39 12.06
CA CYS A 156 -6.96 -9.33 11.54
C CYS A 156 -7.84 -9.82 10.38
N LEU A 157 -9.01 -9.18 10.20
CA LEU A 157 -9.90 -9.45 9.07
C LEU A 157 -9.34 -8.91 7.75
N THR A 158 -8.73 -7.71 7.78
CA THR A 158 -8.06 -7.11 6.61
C THR A 158 -6.69 -6.57 6.99
N GLY A 159 -5.75 -6.59 6.04
CA GLY A 159 -4.41 -6.05 6.23
C GLY A 159 -3.51 -6.86 7.18
N ASP A 160 -3.91 -8.09 7.53
CA ASP A 160 -3.19 -8.93 8.49
C ASP A 160 -1.70 -9.07 8.14
N CYS A 161 -0.83 -9.10 9.15
CA CYS A 161 0.62 -9.24 8.94
C CYS A 161 1.10 -10.58 9.50
N LEU A 162 0.60 -11.68 8.92
CA LEU A 162 0.91 -13.06 9.36
C LEU A 162 0.62 -13.28 10.85
N GLY A 163 -0.47 -12.69 11.34
CA GLY A 163 -0.90 -12.78 12.72
C GLY A 163 -0.12 -11.94 13.73
N LYS A 164 0.93 -11.20 13.30
CA LYS A 164 1.79 -10.41 14.20
C LYS A 164 1.31 -8.97 14.34
N LEU A 165 1.40 -8.44 15.56
CA LEU A 165 1.10 -7.02 15.82
C LEU A 165 2.15 -6.12 15.19
N ASN A 166 3.42 -6.38 15.51
CA ASN A 166 4.58 -5.70 14.93
C ASN A 166 4.95 -6.33 13.58
N TYR A 167 5.29 -5.48 12.62
CA TYR A 167 5.53 -5.89 11.24
C TYR A 167 6.85 -6.63 11.05
N GLU A 168 6.84 -7.58 10.11
CA GLU A 168 8.03 -8.15 9.48
C GLU A 168 7.90 -8.21 7.94
N PHE A 169 6.67 -8.06 7.40
CA PHE A 169 6.34 -8.20 5.98
C PHE A 169 5.21 -7.22 5.57
N ALA A 170 4.91 -7.13 4.27
CA ALA A 170 3.74 -6.38 3.77
C ALA A 170 2.42 -7.00 4.25
N GLY A 171 1.40 -6.16 4.47
CA GLY A 171 0.07 -6.62 4.91
C GLY A 171 -0.64 -7.49 3.87
N GLN A 172 -1.45 -8.43 4.35
CA GLN A 172 -2.31 -9.25 3.51
C GLN A 172 -3.39 -8.39 2.86
N VAL A 173 -3.44 -8.46 1.53
CA VAL A 173 -4.41 -7.77 0.67
C VAL A 173 -5.86 -8.21 0.96
N PRO A 174 -6.86 -7.32 0.81
CA PRO A 174 -6.75 -5.96 0.29
C PRO A 174 -6.30 -4.94 1.33
N THR A 175 -5.46 -4.00 0.90
CA THR A 175 -4.99 -2.89 1.73
C THR A 175 -4.91 -1.61 0.93
N THR A 176 -5.60 -0.56 1.40
CA THR A 176 -5.32 0.81 0.95
C THR A 176 -3.97 1.23 1.55
N LEU A 177 -3.04 1.65 0.70
CA LEU A 177 -1.68 2.01 1.11
C LEU A 177 -1.49 3.52 1.04
N ALA A 178 -0.76 4.09 2.02
CA ALA A 178 -0.01 5.33 1.84
C ALA A 178 1.45 4.96 1.64
N GLU A 179 2.03 5.38 0.51
CA GLU A 179 3.42 5.10 0.13
C GLU A 179 4.24 6.38 0.16
N PHE A 180 5.49 6.29 0.65
CA PHE A 180 6.39 7.42 0.76
C PHE A 180 7.80 7.05 0.30
N THR A 181 8.45 8.02 -0.34
CA THR A 181 9.91 8.13 -0.49
C THR A 181 10.25 9.59 -0.16
N LEU A 182 10.66 9.85 1.09
CA LEU A 182 10.85 11.22 1.61
C LEU A 182 12.08 11.93 1.03
N GLN A 183 13.03 11.15 0.53
CA GLN A 183 14.20 11.65 -0.15
C GLN A 183 14.45 10.87 -1.44
N GLY A 184 13.96 11.42 -2.55
CA GLY A 184 14.14 10.88 -3.90
C GLY A 184 14.46 11.98 -4.91
N GLY A 185 14.34 11.63 -6.19
CA GLY A 185 14.72 12.51 -7.30
C GLY A 185 16.22 12.48 -7.55
N ASP A 186 16.67 13.05 -8.67
CA ASP A 186 18.08 12.99 -9.07
C ASP A 186 19.03 13.66 -8.08
N ALA A 187 18.52 14.67 -7.35
CA ALA A 187 19.27 15.44 -6.35
C ALA A 187 18.95 15.06 -4.90
N ASN A 188 18.12 14.02 -4.65
CA ASN A 188 17.70 13.62 -3.30
C ASN A 188 17.07 14.77 -2.50
N ASP A 189 16.28 15.61 -3.16
CA ASP A 189 15.66 16.82 -2.64
C ASP A 189 14.13 16.86 -2.86
N GLN A 190 13.54 15.72 -3.24
CA GLN A 190 12.10 15.58 -3.46
C GLN A 190 11.49 14.50 -2.58
N THR A 191 10.28 14.74 -2.07
CA THR A 191 9.40 13.72 -1.51
C THR A 191 8.44 13.23 -2.59
N PHE A 192 8.39 11.91 -2.79
CA PHE A 192 7.35 11.23 -3.56
C PHE A 192 6.40 10.54 -2.60
N TYR A 193 5.10 10.69 -2.84
CA TYR A 193 4.09 10.01 -2.05
C TYR A 193 2.80 9.81 -2.84
N ASP A 194 2.03 8.83 -2.42
CA ASP A 194 0.77 8.49 -3.07
C ASP A 194 -0.12 7.63 -2.16
N ILE A 195 -1.41 7.62 -2.50
CA ILE A 195 -2.34 6.61 -2.04
C ILE A 195 -2.44 5.55 -3.12
N SER A 196 -2.34 4.28 -2.74
CA SER A 196 -2.32 3.18 -3.70
C SER A 196 -3.37 2.13 -3.40
N LEU A 197 -4.14 1.79 -4.44
CA LEU A 197 -5.15 0.73 -4.47
C LEU A 197 -4.68 -0.48 -5.30
N VAL A 198 -3.39 -0.54 -5.65
CA VAL A 198 -2.87 -1.66 -6.43
C VAL A 198 -2.92 -2.97 -5.65
N ASP A 199 -2.78 -2.87 -4.33
CA ASP A 199 -2.95 -3.97 -3.38
C ASP A 199 -4.40 -4.07 -2.86
N GLY A 200 -5.35 -3.41 -3.52
CA GLY A 200 -6.76 -3.40 -3.17
C GLY A 200 -7.15 -2.21 -2.30
N TYR A 201 -8.38 -2.27 -1.78
CA TYR A 201 -8.95 -1.23 -0.93
C TYR A 201 -9.61 -1.88 0.28
N ASN A 202 -9.31 -1.37 1.49
CA ASN A 202 -10.04 -1.75 2.69
C ASN A 202 -10.58 -0.50 3.40
N LEU A 203 -9.73 0.46 3.78
CA LEU A 203 -10.11 1.66 4.53
C LEU A 203 -9.99 2.93 3.69
N PRO A 204 -10.84 3.96 3.92
CA PRO A 204 -10.59 5.29 3.40
C PRO A 204 -9.30 5.85 4.02
N LEU A 205 -8.55 6.62 3.23
CA LEU A 205 -7.22 7.11 3.62
C LEU A 205 -7.01 8.54 3.11
N ALA A 206 -6.32 9.37 3.89
CA ALA A 206 -5.77 10.64 3.44
C ALA A 206 -4.31 10.76 3.85
N ILE A 207 -3.54 11.47 3.02
CA ILE A 207 -2.18 11.91 3.31
C ILE A 207 -2.21 13.42 3.41
N ILE A 208 -1.73 13.96 4.53
CA ILE A 208 -1.75 15.39 4.83
C ILE A 208 -0.31 15.83 5.09
N TYR A 209 0.14 16.83 4.35
CA TYR A 209 1.42 17.48 4.55
C TYR A 209 1.33 18.50 5.69
N HIS A 210 2.30 18.44 6.59
CA HIS A 210 2.50 19.39 7.68
C HIS A 210 3.80 20.16 7.43
N PRO A 211 3.76 21.47 7.15
CA PRO A 211 4.97 22.26 6.99
C PRO A 211 5.85 22.20 8.25
N ALA A 212 7.16 22.01 8.06
CA ALA A 212 8.16 22.04 9.12
C ALA A 212 9.03 23.31 9.03
N PRO A 213 9.74 23.70 10.10
CA PRO A 213 10.74 24.77 10.01
C PRO A 213 11.73 24.51 8.86
N ASN A 214 12.09 25.55 8.12
CA ASN A 214 12.98 25.50 6.94
C ASN A 214 12.43 24.76 5.71
N THR A 215 11.12 24.50 5.66
CA THR A 215 10.45 23.98 4.45
C THR A 215 9.68 25.09 3.74
N THR A 216 9.53 24.96 2.42
CA THR A 216 8.62 25.80 1.67
C THR A 216 7.19 25.46 2.08
N TRP A 217 6.41 26.47 2.44
CA TRP A 217 4.98 26.29 2.65
C TRP A 217 4.30 26.03 1.30
N ILE A 218 3.51 24.97 1.22
CA ILE A 218 2.78 24.57 0.01
C ILE A 218 1.29 24.53 0.36
N PRO A 219 0.42 25.13 -0.48
CA PRO A 219 -1.01 25.07 -0.28
C PRO A 219 -1.55 23.63 -0.15
N PRO A 220 -2.50 23.39 0.76
CA PRO A 220 -3.07 22.07 1.02
C PRO A 220 -3.76 21.46 -0.20
N ASN A 221 -4.34 22.28 -1.08
CA ASN A 221 -4.98 21.82 -2.32
C ASN A 221 -3.99 21.39 -3.42
N LEU A 222 -2.68 21.43 -3.13
CA LEU A 222 -1.63 20.82 -3.95
C LEU A 222 -1.04 19.57 -3.31
N THR A 223 -1.23 19.37 -2.00
CA THR A 223 -0.51 18.32 -1.26
C THR A 223 -1.40 17.28 -0.60
N ASN A 224 -2.58 17.65 -0.12
CA ASN A 224 -3.33 16.83 0.82
C ASN A 224 -4.35 15.98 0.07
N CYS A 225 -3.95 14.77 -0.33
CA CYS A 225 -4.79 13.86 -1.09
C CYS A 225 -5.62 12.94 -0.20
N ALA A 226 -6.79 12.52 -0.72
CA ALA A 226 -7.66 11.57 -0.04
C ALA A 226 -8.33 10.61 -1.02
N CYS A 227 -8.50 9.36 -0.57
CA CYS A 227 -9.27 8.32 -1.23
C CYS A 227 -10.37 7.82 -0.29
N ILE A 228 -11.62 8.13 -0.65
CA ILE A 228 -12.82 7.75 0.10
C ILE A 228 -13.71 6.91 -0.83
N ALA A 229 -13.49 5.59 -0.78
CA ALA A 229 -14.22 4.61 -1.58
C ALA A 229 -15.11 3.69 -0.73
N SER A 230 -15.53 4.17 0.45
CA SER A 230 -16.48 3.51 1.36
C SER A 230 -17.71 4.40 1.56
N ALA A 231 -18.89 3.81 1.38
CA ALA A 231 -20.14 4.50 1.70
C ALA A 231 -20.26 4.77 3.22
N GLY A 232 -20.97 5.84 3.56
CA GLY A 232 -21.07 6.40 4.91
C GLY A 232 -20.02 7.46 5.21
N TYR A 233 -18.91 7.51 4.47
CA TYR A 233 -17.85 8.49 4.63
C TYR A 233 -17.93 9.66 3.65
N LEU A 234 -18.70 9.52 2.56
CA LEU A 234 -18.89 10.60 1.60
C LEU A 234 -19.83 11.69 2.11
N THR A 235 -19.38 12.94 2.03
CA THR A 235 -20.23 14.12 2.19
C THR A 235 -20.90 14.51 0.87
N PRO A 236 -22.09 15.15 0.91
CA PRO A 236 -22.76 15.66 -0.30
C PRO A 236 -21.86 16.62 -1.09
N SER A 237 -21.89 16.58 -2.42
CA SER A 237 -21.07 17.46 -3.27
C SER A 237 -21.37 18.96 -3.09
N SER A 238 -22.56 19.32 -2.60
CA SER A 238 -22.90 20.70 -2.25
C SER A 238 -22.19 21.21 -0.98
N SER A 239 -21.65 20.32 -0.14
CA SER A 239 -20.99 20.67 1.11
C SER A 239 -19.49 20.94 0.99
N THR A 240 -18.86 20.57 -0.14
CA THR A 240 -17.41 20.73 -0.32
C THR A 240 -16.94 22.16 -0.55
N SER A 241 -17.86 23.07 -0.91
CA SER A 241 -17.54 24.47 -1.24
C SER A 241 -17.58 25.40 -0.02
N ILE A 242 -18.00 24.91 1.16
CA ILE A 242 -18.24 25.74 2.34
C ILE A 242 -17.82 24.96 3.59
N HIS A 243 -16.52 24.93 3.90
CA HIS A 243 -16.06 24.45 5.21
C HIS A 243 -15.35 25.57 5.98
N PRO A 244 -16.06 26.28 6.88
CA PRO A 244 -15.40 26.96 7.98
C PRO A 244 -14.80 25.90 8.92
N SER A 245 -13.50 26.03 9.22
CA SER A 245 -12.78 25.23 10.24
C SER A 245 -13.56 25.12 11.56
N PRO A 246 -13.51 23.99 12.31
CA PRO A 246 -12.61 22.84 12.16
C PRO A 246 -13.38 21.57 11.75
N ASP A 247 -13.61 21.38 10.45
CA ASP A 247 -14.14 20.09 9.97
C ASP A 247 -12.98 19.11 9.76
N PRO A 248 -12.97 17.93 10.40
CA PRO A 248 -12.01 16.86 10.09
C PRO A 248 -12.03 16.39 8.63
N ALA A 249 -13.04 16.77 7.84
CA ALA A 249 -13.09 16.57 6.39
C ALA A 249 -12.28 17.58 5.57
N ALA A 250 -11.84 18.68 6.18
CA ALA A 250 -11.30 19.81 5.42
C ALA A 250 -9.92 19.56 4.81
N LEU A 251 -9.21 18.45 5.08
CA LEU A 251 -7.84 18.21 4.59
C LEU A 251 -6.93 19.46 4.71
N ASN A 252 -7.14 20.25 5.76
CA ASN A 252 -6.52 21.56 6.02
C ASN A 252 -6.68 22.64 4.93
N THR A 253 -7.68 22.51 4.05
CA THR A 253 -8.06 23.46 2.98
C THR A 253 -8.88 24.64 3.51
N ASN A 254 -8.99 25.71 2.73
CA ASN A 254 -9.81 26.89 3.04
C ASN A 254 -10.32 27.55 1.75
N ASN A 255 -11.05 28.67 1.87
CA ASN A 255 -11.59 29.39 0.71
C ASN A 255 -10.53 30.07 -0.17
N THR A 256 -9.33 30.31 0.36
CA THR A 256 -8.19 30.88 -0.39
C THR A 256 -7.44 29.83 -1.18
N TYR A 257 -7.53 28.56 -0.80
CA TYR A 257 -6.92 27.44 -1.50
C TYR A 257 -7.92 26.28 -1.45
N PRO A 258 -8.98 26.33 -2.27
CA PRO A 258 -10.05 25.34 -2.23
C PRO A 258 -9.56 24.00 -2.77
N MET A 259 -9.95 22.92 -2.09
CA MET A 259 -9.60 21.56 -2.49
C MET A 259 -10.44 21.11 -3.70
N PRO A 260 -9.82 20.66 -4.79
CA PRO A 260 -10.54 20.02 -5.90
C PRO A 260 -10.97 18.61 -5.48
N TYR A 261 -12.27 18.36 -5.47
CA TYR A 261 -12.86 17.07 -5.13
C TYR A 261 -13.48 16.39 -6.34
N GLU A 262 -13.56 15.05 -6.30
CA GLU A 262 -14.35 14.27 -7.25
C GLU A 262 -15.84 14.66 -7.09
N PRO A 263 -16.53 15.09 -8.18
CA PRO A 263 -17.85 15.70 -8.02
C PRO A 263 -19.04 14.75 -8.23
N LEU A 264 -18.84 13.53 -8.75
CA LEU A 264 -19.93 12.69 -9.27
C LEU A 264 -20.35 11.58 -8.31
N GLN A 265 -19.45 11.08 -7.46
CA GLN A 265 -19.74 9.94 -6.61
C GLN A 265 -20.74 10.27 -5.50
N THR A 266 -21.58 9.29 -5.18
CA THR A 266 -22.53 9.34 -4.06
C THR A 266 -22.33 8.13 -3.17
N ASN A 267 -22.89 8.16 -1.96
CA ASN A 267 -22.89 6.99 -1.09
C ASN A 267 -23.50 5.76 -1.78
N SER A 268 -24.49 5.94 -2.67
CA SER A 268 -25.08 4.83 -3.43
C SER A 268 -24.14 4.28 -4.52
N THR A 269 -23.47 5.15 -5.29
CA THR A 269 -22.56 4.69 -6.36
C THR A 269 -21.29 4.05 -5.80
N ILE A 270 -20.77 4.55 -4.68
CA ILE A 270 -19.59 3.99 -4.02
C ILE A 270 -19.86 2.60 -3.41
N GLN A 271 -21.09 2.22 -3.08
CA GLN A 271 -21.35 0.85 -2.62
C GLN A 271 -21.08 -0.21 -3.69
N THR A 272 -21.06 0.17 -4.98
CA THR A 272 -21.05 -0.77 -6.11
C THR A 272 -19.84 -0.62 -7.03
N TRP A 273 -18.86 0.24 -6.68
CA TRP A 273 -17.68 0.44 -7.52
C TRP A 273 -16.82 -0.84 -7.58
N CYS A 274 -16.68 -1.56 -6.47
CA CYS A 274 -15.93 -2.81 -6.40
C CYS A 274 -16.64 -3.90 -7.22
N PRO A 275 -16.01 -4.49 -8.26
CA PRO A 275 -16.57 -5.63 -8.97
C PRO A 275 -16.91 -6.78 -8.02
N LEU A 276 -18.06 -7.42 -8.21
CA LEU A 276 -18.59 -8.43 -7.29
C LEU A 276 -17.60 -9.57 -6.99
N TYR A 277 -16.87 -10.03 -8.01
CA TYR A 277 -15.89 -11.11 -7.87
C TYR A 277 -14.61 -10.71 -7.11
N LEU A 278 -14.44 -9.43 -6.79
CA LEU A 278 -13.31 -8.89 -6.03
C LEU A 278 -13.69 -8.50 -4.60
N GLN A 279 -14.97 -8.57 -4.23
CA GLN A 279 -15.41 -8.30 -2.87
C GLN A 279 -15.02 -9.48 -1.97
N GLN A 280 -14.40 -9.21 -0.82
CA GLN A 280 -14.06 -10.29 0.13
C GLN A 280 -15.29 -10.99 0.71
N SER A 281 -16.40 -10.26 0.87
CA SER A 281 -17.69 -10.78 1.33
C SER A 281 -18.80 -10.29 0.39
N PRO A 282 -18.99 -10.92 -0.78
CA PRO A 282 -20.06 -10.51 -1.69
C PRO A 282 -21.43 -10.74 -1.01
N PRO A 283 -22.42 -9.84 -1.21
CA PRO A 283 -23.76 -10.08 -0.72
C PRO A 283 -24.28 -11.42 -1.27
N HIS A 284 -24.72 -12.32 -0.38
CA HIS A 284 -25.30 -13.60 -0.75
C HIS A 284 -26.61 -13.41 -1.51
N ASN A 285 -26.52 -13.28 -2.83
CA ASN A 285 -27.63 -13.58 -3.74
C ASN A 285 -27.25 -14.83 -4.53
N LYS A 286 -27.18 -15.98 -3.84
CA LYS A 286 -27.38 -17.26 -4.52
C LYS A 286 -28.89 -17.49 -4.47
N PRO A 287 -29.63 -17.64 -5.59
CA PRO A 287 -30.88 -18.36 -5.52
C PRO A 287 -30.53 -19.71 -4.89
N GLU A 288 -31.20 -20.07 -3.79
CA GLU A 288 -31.14 -21.45 -3.33
C GLU A 288 -31.54 -22.31 -4.54
N GLU A 289 -30.60 -23.13 -5.04
CA GLU A 289 -30.99 -24.27 -5.85
C GLU A 289 -31.85 -25.11 -4.90
N GLU A 290 -33.17 -25.09 -5.09
CA GLU A 290 -34.12 -25.92 -4.34
C GLU A 290 -33.60 -27.36 -4.36
N GLU A 291 -33.18 -27.84 -3.18
CA GLU A 291 -32.95 -29.26 -2.99
C GLU A 291 -34.30 -29.98 -3.23
N PRO A 292 -34.36 -31.07 -4.01
CA PRO A 292 -35.63 -31.72 -4.30
C PRO A 292 -36.25 -32.26 -3.00
N GLN A 293 -37.31 -31.63 -2.52
CA GLN A 293 -38.05 -32.09 -1.34
C GLN A 293 -38.74 -33.43 -1.66
N GLU A 294 -38.54 -34.42 -0.79
CA GLU A 294 -39.25 -35.70 -0.85
C GLU A 294 -40.78 -35.49 -0.71
N PRO A 295 -41.63 -36.35 -1.33
CA PRO A 295 -43.07 -36.13 -1.32
C PRO A 295 -43.68 -36.35 0.07
N ILE A 296 -44.36 -35.31 0.60
CA ILE A 296 -45.12 -35.38 1.85
C ILE A 296 -46.55 -35.87 1.54
N GLU A 297 -47.05 -36.80 2.35
CA GLU A 297 -48.37 -37.42 2.25
C GLU A 297 -49.57 -36.46 2.38
N PRO A 298 -50.73 -36.75 1.75
CA PRO A 298 -51.80 -35.78 1.62
C PRO A 298 -52.75 -35.78 2.81
N GLY A 299 -52.92 -34.61 3.44
CA GLY A 299 -54.17 -34.30 4.13
C GLY A 299 -54.07 -33.36 5.33
N THR A 300 -53.98 -32.05 5.09
CA THR A 300 -54.79 -31.05 5.80
C THR A 300 -54.77 -29.73 5.03
N SER A 301 -55.94 -29.14 4.76
CA SER A 301 -56.11 -27.87 4.05
C SER A 301 -55.79 -26.66 4.96
N PRO A 302 -55.01 -25.65 4.52
CA PRO A 302 -54.92 -24.38 5.22
C PRO A 302 -55.75 -23.26 4.58
N SER A 303 -56.30 -22.43 5.46
CA SER A 303 -57.04 -21.17 5.25
C SER A 303 -56.17 -20.08 4.58
N PRO A 304 -56.76 -19.08 3.86
CA PRO A 304 -55.98 -18.13 3.08
C PRO A 304 -55.46 -16.94 3.91
N ASN A 305 -54.35 -16.38 3.42
CA ASN A 305 -53.70 -15.12 3.78
C ASN A 305 -52.62 -15.15 4.88
N SER A 306 -51.37 -15.30 4.44
CA SER A 306 -50.31 -14.35 4.80
C SER A 306 -49.18 -14.42 3.77
N THR A 307 -49.23 -13.55 2.76
CA THR A 307 -48.02 -13.19 2.00
C THR A 307 -47.22 -12.23 2.86
N THR A 308 -46.46 -12.77 3.81
CA THR A 308 -45.40 -12.00 4.46
C THR A 308 -44.12 -12.25 3.67
N THR A 309 -43.89 -11.41 2.66
CA THR A 309 -42.55 -11.22 2.12
C THR A 309 -41.74 -10.59 3.25
N THR A 310 -41.01 -11.40 4.01
CA THR A 310 -39.98 -10.92 4.93
C THR A 310 -38.86 -10.33 4.10
N THR A 311 -39.01 -9.04 3.75
CA THR A 311 -37.87 -8.18 3.41
C THR A 311 -37.07 -7.99 4.68
N THR A 312 -36.13 -8.90 4.92
CA THR A 312 -35.08 -8.73 5.94
C THR A 312 -34.33 -7.44 5.60
N THR A 313 -34.76 -6.33 6.19
CA THR A 313 -34.11 -5.03 6.06
C THR A 313 -32.89 -5.04 6.97
N THR A 314 -31.91 -5.88 6.64
CA THR A 314 -30.55 -5.70 7.14
C THR A 314 -29.96 -4.58 6.29
N PRO A 315 -29.47 -3.47 6.87
CA PRO A 315 -28.73 -2.48 6.08
C PRO A 315 -27.60 -3.23 5.34
N PRO A 316 -27.31 -2.90 4.08
CA PRO A 316 -26.19 -3.51 3.37
C PRO A 316 -24.94 -3.37 4.26
N PRO A 317 -24.07 -4.41 4.37
CA PRO A 317 -22.97 -4.36 5.30
C PRO A 317 -22.14 -3.11 5.01
N THR A 318 -22.08 -2.20 5.98
CA THR A 318 -21.36 -0.93 5.85
C THR A 318 -19.86 -1.20 6.01
N PHE A 319 -19.23 -1.85 5.01
CA PHE A 319 -17.80 -1.97 4.72
C PHE A 319 -17.56 -3.12 3.71
N HIS A 320 -17.06 -2.84 2.50
CA HIS A 320 -16.73 -3.87 1.49
C HIS A 320 -15.25 -3.75 1.07
N PRO A 321 -14.35 -4.53 1.69
CA PRO A 321 -12.99 -4.66 1.19
C PRO A 321 -13.00 -5.19 -0.24
N CYS A 322 -12.16 -4.60 -1.07
CA CYS A 322 -12.07 -4.91 -2.49
C CYS A 322 -10.66 -5.34 -2.85
N LEU A 323 -10.50 -6.60 -3.23
CA LEU A 323 -9.24 -7.10 -3.81
C LEU A 323 -8.95 -6.36 -5.11
N SER A 324 -7.67 -6.13 -5.39
CA SER A 324 -7.26 -5.82 -6.75
C SER A 324 -7.28 -7.10 -7.61
N PRO A 325 -7.37 -7.00 -8.95
CA PRO A 325 -7.29 -8.16 -9.82
C PRO A 325 -5.99 -8.95 -9.61
N CYS A 326 -4.84 -8.28 -9.44
CA CYS A 326 -3.58 -8.95 -9.16
C CYS A 326 -3.65 -9.78 -7.87
N SER A 327 -4.17 -9.18 -6.80
CA SER A 327 -4.34 -9.83 -5.50
C SER A 327 -5.27 -11.05 -5.57
N ALA A 328 -6.32 -10.97 -6.39
CA ALA A 328 -7.31 -12.04 -6.51
C ALA A 328 -6.85 -13.20 -7.39
N THR A 329 -6.17 -12.93 -8.51
CA THR A 329 -5.91 -13.95 -9.54
C THR A 329 -4.43 -14.34 -9.66
N ARG A 330 -3.51 -13.47 -9.24
CA ARG A 330 -2.06 -13.58 -9.51
C ARG A 330 -1.72 -13.69 -11.01
N ASP A 331 -2.64 -13.26 -11.87
CA ASP A 331 -2.46 -13.29 -13.32
C ASP A 331 -1.40 -12.28 -13.76
N PRO A 332 -0.43 -12.64 -14.64
CA PRO A 332 0.62 -11.73 -15.05
C PRO A 332 0.14 -10.43 -15.68
N ALA A 333 -0.98 -10.44 -16.43
CA ALA A 333 -1.54 -9.23 -17.03
C ALA A 333 -2.20 -8.35 -15.96
N ALA A 334 -2.88 -8.95 -14.99
CA ALA A 334 -3.46 -8.24 -13.85
C ALA A 334 -2.39 -7.63 -12.93
N CYS A 335 -1.24 -8.30 -12.79
CA CYS A 335 -0.12 -7.88 -11.95
C CYS A 335 0.94 -7.05 -12.68
N CYS A 336 0.80 -6.82 -13.98
CA CYS A 336 1.80 -6.14 -14.81
C CYS A 336 3.21 -6.76 -14.70
N THR A 337 3.30 -8.09 -14.83
CA THR A 337 4.56 -8.83 -14.75
C THR A 337 4.85 -9.63 -16.02
N GLY A 338 6.08 -10.10 -16.17
CA GLY A 338 6.51 -10.90 -17.32
C GLY A 338 6.29 -10.15 -18.64
N PRO A 339 5.50 -10.69 -19.60
CA PRO A 339 5.25 -10.02 -20.88
C PRO A 339 4.43 -8.72 -20.75
N TYR A 340 3.86 -8.43 -19.58
CA TYR A 340 3.09 -7.23 -19.27
C TYR A 340 3.87 -6.25 -18.37
N SER A 341 5.20 -6.38 -18.27
CA SER A 341 6.03 -5.57 -17.37
C SER A 341 6.44 -4.21 -17.95
N THR A 342 5.64 -3.63 -18.84
CA THR A 342 5.84 -2.26 -19.32
C THR A 342 4.50 -1.51 -19.40
N PRO A 343 4.51 -0.17 -19.31
CA PRO A 343 3.29 0.63 -19.47
C PRO A 343 2.56 0.38 -20.79
N GLU A 344 3.29 0.08 -21.87
CA GLU A 344 2.71 -0.18 -23.20
C GLU A 344 2.03 -1.55 -23.28
N THR A 345 2.45 -2.49 -22.44
CA THR A 345 1.97 -3.88 -22.46
C THR A 345 0.93 -4.15 -21.37
N CYS A 346 0.96 -3.45 -20.24
CA CYS A 346 -0.06 -3.58 -19.20
C CYS A 346 -1.16 -2.52 -19.33
N SER A 347 -2.37 -2.95 -19.69
CA SER A 347 -3.53 -2.06 -19.79
C SER A 347 -4.34 -2.02 -18.49
N PRO A 348 -4.99 -0.88 -18.17
CA PRO A 348 -5.85 -0.79 -17.00
C PRO A 348 -7.01 -1.78 -17.08
N THR A 349 -7.31 -2.44 -15.96
CA THR A 349 -8.43 -3.39 -15.83
C THR A 349 -9.76 -2.67 -15.59
N LEU A 350 -10.87 -3.43 -15.53
CA LEU A 350 -12.17 -2.88 -15.10
C LEU A 350 -12.10 -2.31 -13.67
N TYR A 351 -11.39 -3.01 -12.77
CA TYR A 351 -11.13 -2.53 -11.42
C TYR A 351 -10.41 -1.19 -11.45
N ALA A 352 -9.29 -1.11 -12.17
CA ALA A 352 -8.47 0.10 -12.23
C ALA A 352 -9.27 1.32 -12.71
N ARG A 353 -10.06 1.15 -13.78
CA ARG A 353 -10.96 2.21 -14.29
C ARG A 353 -12.04 2.63 -13.30
N ARG A 354 -12.57 1.70 -12.49
CA ARG A 354 -13.59 2.02 -11.48
C ARG A 354 -12.95 2.67 -10.24
N ALA A 355 -11.80 2.18 -9.81
CA ALA A 355 -10.98 2.77 -8.75
C ALA A 355 -10.66 4.24 -9.05
N LYS A 356 -10.23 4.57 -10.27
CA LYS A 356 -9.99 5.97 -10.67
C LYS A 356 -11.24 6.86 -10.65
N ARG A 357 -12.44 6.31 -10.83
CA ARG A 357 -13.69 7.10 -10.73
C ARG A 357 -14.02 7.46 -9.29
N VAL A 358 -13.63 6.62 -8.32
CA VAL A 358 -13.91 6.86 -6.89
C VAL A 358 -12.75 7.52 -6.15
N CYS A 359 -11.51 7.32 -6.61
CA CYS A 359 -10.30 7.93 -6.08
C CYS A 359 -9.39 8.39 -7.23
N PRO A 360 -9.66 9.57 -7.81
CA PRO A 360 -8.92 10.08 -8.98
C PRO A 360 -7.42 10.25 -8.74
N ASP A 361 -7.01 10.66 -7.54
CA ASP A 361 -5.61 10.89 -7.18
C ASP A 361 -4.85 9.63 -6.71
N ALA A 362 -5.51 8.47 -6.60
CA ALA A 362 -4.88 7.24 -6.10
C ALA A 362 -4.41 6.32 -7.23
N TYR A 363 -3.30 5.59 -7.03
CA TYR A 363 -2.89 4.53 -7.96
C TYR A 363 -3.96 3.45 -8.02
N SER A 364 -4.39 3.08 -9.22
CA SER A 364 -5.40 2.04 -9.45
C SER A 364 -4.83 0.72 -10.01
N PHE A 365 -3.61 0.77 -10.57
CA PHE A 365 -2.79 -0.37 -10.99
C PHE A 365 -1.32 0.07 -11.13
N ALA A 366 -0.40 -0.88 -11.37
CA ALA A 366 1.05 -0.65 -11.27
C ALA A 366 1.63 0.46 -12.18
N TYR A 367 1.03 0.70 -13.35
CA TYR A 367 1.50 1.73 -14.30
C TYR A 367 0.55 2.95 -14.39
N ASP A 368 -0.24 3.20 -13.35
CA ASP A 368 -1.11 4.36 -13.23
C ASP A 368 -0.33 5.61 -12.77
N ASP A 369 0.58 6.12 -13.58
CA ASP A 369 1.61 7.05 -13.11
C ASP A 369 1.13 8.50 -12.88
N ARG A 370 1.18 9.38 -13.90
CA ARG A 370 1.13 10.85 -13.79
C ARG A 370 -0.14 11.40 -13.13
N ALA A 371 -1.18 10.59 -13.01
CA ALA A 371 -2.44 10.92 -12.37
C ALA A 371 -2.53 10.44 -10.91
N SER A 372 -1.45 9.91 -10.33
CA SER A 372 -1.46 9.27 -9.00
C SER A 372 -0.27 9.62 -8.11
N THR A 373 0.85 10.07 -8.66
CA THR A 373 2.04 10.43 -7.88
C THR A 373 2.03 11.91 -7.50
N PHE A 374 2.21 12.21 -6.22
CA PHE A 374 2.53 13.55 -5.76
C PHE A 374 4.04 13.71 -5.58
N VAL A 375 4.53 14.89 -5.92
CA VAL A 375 5.94 15.27 -5.76
C VAL A 375 6.00 16.66 -5.15
N VAL A 376 6.71 16.78 -4.04
CA VAL A 376 6.98 18.07 -3.36
C VAL A 376 8.45 18.12 -2.95
N PRO A 377 9.01 19.29 -2.61
CA PRO A 377 10.34 19.38 -2.01
C PRO A 377 10.47 18.49 -0.77
N ALA A 378 11.66 17.93 -0.53
CA ALA A 378 11.94 17.09 0.62
C ALA A 378 11.77 17.85 1.95
N GLY A 379 11.38 17.11 2.98
CA GLY A 379 11.19 17.61 4.33
C GLY A 379 9.71 17.65 4.77
N GLY A 380 9.44 18.48 5.77
CA GLY A 380 8.13 18.65 6.36
C GLY A 380 7.85 17.62 7.45
N GLY A 381 6.56 17.45 7.74
CA GLY A 381 5.98 16.38 8.50
C GLY A 381 4.78 15.84 7.74
N TRP A 382 4.33 14.65 8.11
CA TRP A 382 3.29 13.94 7.39
C TRP A 382 2.27 13.38 8.36
N GLU A 383 1.02 13.36 7.93
CA GLU A 383 -0.07 12.70 8.61
C GLU A 383 -0.76 11.71 7.68
N VAL A 384 -0.93 10.48 8.14
CA VAL A 384 -1.79 9.48 7.52
C VAL A 384 -3.05 9.35 8.36
N ARG A 385 -4.17 9.79 7.79
CA ARG A 385 -5.48 9.76 8.44
C ARG A 385 -6.34 8.66 7.85
N PHE A 386 -6.74 7.72 8.69
CA PHE A 386 -7.71 6.68 8.34
C PHE A 386 -9.13 7.18 8.53
N CYS A 387 -10.01 6.80 7.60
CA CYS A 387 -11.42 7.19 7.57
C CYS A 387 -11.65 8.71 7.61
N PRO A 388 -10.97 9.54 6.78
CA PRO A 388 -11.36 10.93 6.61
C PRO A 388 -12.83 10.98 6.17
N ARG A 389 -13.60 11.89 6.75
CA ARG A 389 -14.88 12.29 6.17
C ARG A 389 -14.61 13.23 5.00
N GLY A 390 -15.53 13.32 4.04
CA GLY A 390 -15.39 14.28 2.93
C GLY A 390 -15.59 13.60 1.59
N ARG A 391 -14.77 13.97 0.60
CA ARG A 391 -14.75 13.36 -0.74
C ARG A 391 -13.33 13.05 -1.16
N SER A 392 -13.17 12.10 -2.07
CA SER A 392 -11.86 11.87 -2.70
C SER A 392 -11.40 13.12 -3.44
N THR A 393 -10.10 13.37 -3.41
CA THR A 393 -9.50 14.52 -4.08
C THR A 393 -9.26 14.25 -5.56
N ASP A 394 -9.14 15.33 -6.33
CA ASP A 394 -8.86 15.32 -7.77
C ASP A 394 -7.81 16.39 -8.12
N ILE A 395 -6.80 16.49 -7.27
CA ILE A 395 -5.74 17.51 -7.29
C ILE A 395 -4.89 17.35 -8.54
N LEU A 396 -4.45 16.13 -8.87
CA LEU A 396 -3.50 15.93 -9.96
C LEU A 396 -4.12 16.22 -11.33
N ARG A 397 -5.45 16.07 -11.46
CA ARG A 397 -6.17 16.49 -12.66
C ARG A 397 -6.38 18.01 -12.71
N ALA A 398 -6.69 18.65 -11.58
CA ALA A 398 -6.96 20.09 -11.51
C ALA A 398 -5.69 20.94 -11.60
N PHE A 399 -4.64 20.52 -10.88
CA PHE A 399 -3.44 21.30 -10.59
C PHE A 399 -2.14 20.51 -10.81
N GLY A 400 -2.16 19.49 -11.66
CA GLY A 400 -0.99 18.62 -11.86
C GLY A 400 0.26 19.35 -12.38
N ASP A 401 0.10 20.45 -13.13
CA ASP A 401 1.23 21.25 -13.59
C ASP A 401 1.86 22.05 -12.45
N GLU A 402 1.04 22.60 -11.57
CA GLU A 402 1.44 23.33 -10.38
C GLU A 402 2.12 22.40 -9.36
N VAL A 403 1.57 21.21 -9.11
CA VAL A 403 2.21 20.18 -8.26
C VAL A 403 3.59 19.81 -8.81
N ARG A 404 3.71 19.58 -10.13
CA ARG A 404 5.01 19.27 -10.76
C ARG A 404 6.00 20.43 -10.68
N ALA A 405 5.54 21.67 -10.81
CA ALA A 405 6.39 22.85 -10.68
C ALA A 405 6.97 22.94 -9.26
N VAL A 406 6.10 22.85 -8.24
CA VAL A 406 6.50 22.85 -6.83
C VAL A 406 7.47 21.70 -6.53
N GLY A 407 7.14 20.48 -6.96
CA GLY A 407 7.99 19.31 -6.78
C GLY A 407 9.37 19.48 -7.41
N ALA A 408 9.49 20.13 -8.56
CA ALA A 408 10.77 20.43 -9.22
C ALA A 408 11.55 21.59 -8.57
N GLY A 409 11.16 22.04 -7.37
CA GLY A 409 11.76 23.19 -6.68
C GLY A 409 11.50 24.52 -7.40
N ARG A 410 10.59 24.55 -8.37
CA ARG A 410 10.22 25.77 -9.11
C ARG A 410 9.10 26.45 -8.34
N GLY A 411 9.25 27.75 -8.09
CA GLY A 411 8.12 28.56 -7.61
C GLY A 411 6.97 28.53 -8.62
N LEU A 412 5.74 28.73 -8.14
CA LEU A 412 4.59 28.92 -9.02
C LEU A 412 4.66 30.31 -9.68
N SER A 413 4.23 30.39 -10.93
CA SER A 413 4.01 31.67 -11.62
C SER A 413 2.82 32.42 -11.00
N GLU A 414 2.67 33.71 -11.30
CA GLU A 414 1.48 34.48 -10.89
C GLU A 414 0.18 33.83 -11.38
N GLU A 415 0.18 33.31 -12.61
CA GLU A 415 -0.94 32.54 -13.17
C GLU A 415 -1.20 31.25 -12.38
N GLY A 416 -0.14 30.51 -12.01
CA GLY A 416 -0.25 29.31 -11.17
C GLY A 416 -0.84 29.61 -9.80
N TRP A 417 -0.39 30.70 -9.15
CA TRP A 417 -0.98 31.17 -7.90
C TRP A 417 -2.45 31.55 -8.05
N GLY A 418 -2.81 32.24 -9.14
CA GLY A 418 -4.19 32.63 -9.41
C GLY A 418 -5.12 31.47 -9.77
N ARG A 419 -4.59 30.34 -10.24
CA ARG A 419 -5.37 29.14 -10.53
C ARG A 419 -5.72 28.32 -9.30
N ILE A 420 -4.82 28.28 -8.31
CA ILE A 420 -4.98 27.46 -7.11
C ILE A 420 -5.70 28.20 -5.98
N SER A 421 -5.92 29.51 -6.14
CA SER A 421 -6.65 30.37 -5.21
C SER A 421 -8.06 30.67 -5.68
#